data_AF-A0A4Q5UMI2-F1
#
_entry.id   AF-A0A4Q5UMI2-F1
#
_cell.length_a   1.000
_cell.length_b   1.000
_cell.length_c   1.000
_cell.angle_alpha   90.00
_cell.angle_beta   90.00
_cell.angle_gamma   90.00
#
_symmetry.space_group_name_H-M   'P 1'
#
loop_
_entity.id
_entity.type
_entity.pdbx_description
1 polymer ?
#
loop_
_entity_poly.entity_id
_entity_poly.type
_entity_poly.pdbx_seq_one_letter_code
_entity_poly.pdbx_strand_id
1 'polypeptide(L)' 'MNLTSEIKLQTTRSGGKGGQNVNKVETAVIAYFNIDASQAFTDEQKSLLREKLSNRINSEGELVV' A
#
# COMPACT_ATOMS: atom_id res chain seq x y z
N MET A 1 -11.30 -16.27 -1.52
CA MET A 1 -11.40 -14.79 -1.57
C MET A 1 -10.15 -14.27 -2.26
N ASN A 2 -10.30 -13.43 -3.29
CA ASN A 2 -9.16 -12.91 -4.07
C ASN A 2 -9.16 -11.38 -3.95
N LEU A 3 -8.11 -10.82 -3.34
CA LEU A 3 -7.97 -9.38 -3.10
C LEU A 3 -7.12 -8.68 -4.17
N THR A 4 -6.57 -9.45 -5.13
CA THR A 4 -5.56 -8.94 -6.06
C THR A 4 -6.10 -7.82 -6.96
N SER A 5 -7.39 -7.86 -7.29
CA SER A 5 -8.05 -6.81 -8.07
C SER A 5 -8.30 -5.52 -7.28
N GLU A 6 -8.27 -5.57 -5.96
CA GLU A 6 -8.51 -4.43 -5.05
C GLU A 6 -7.19 -3.78 -4.58
N ILE A 7 -6.05 -4.42 -4.87
CA ILE A 7 -4.72 -3.92 -4.50
C ILE A 7 -4.12 -3.16 -5.69
N LYS A 8 -3.82 -1.88 -5.47
CA LYS A 8 -3.11 -1.06 -6.44
C LYS A 8 -1.62 -1.12 -6.17
N LEU A 9 -0.84 -1.52 -7.16
CA LEU A 9 0.62 -1.56 -7.09
C LEU A 9 1.20 -0.33 -7.80
N GLN A 10 2.17 0.32 -7.16
CA GLN A 10 2.92 1.42 -7.73
C GLN A 10 4.41 1.12 -7.65
N THR A 11 5.08 1.06 -8.79
CA THR A 11 6.54 0.96 -8.83
C THR A 11 7.15 2.33 -8.52
N THR A 12 8.22 2.34 -7.72
CA THR A 12 8.97 3.55 -7.41
C THR A 12 10.47 3.29 -7.47
N ARG A 13 11.22 4.38 -7.64
CA ARG A 13 12.67 4.38 -7.67
C ARG A 13 13.18 4.61 -6.25
N SER A 14 13.90 3.64 -5.67
CA SER A 14 14.60 3.87 -4.40
C SER A 14 15.67 4.96 -4.56
N GLY A 15 15.31 6.18 -4.17
CA GLY A 15 16.15 7.36 -4.21
C GLY A 15 17.07 7.44 -3.00
N GLY A 16 18.21 6.74 -3.06
CA GLY A 16 19.33 7.04 -2.16
C GLY A 16 20.02 8.35 -2.57
N LYS A 17 20.31 9.24 -1.61
CA LYS A 17 21.15 10.43 -1.82
C LYS A 17 22.59 9.97 -2.09
N GLY A 18 23.00 9.95 -3.35
CA GLY A 18 24.39 9.66 -3.73
C GLY A 18 24.57 9.81 -5.23
N GLY A 19 25.46 10.72 -5.64
CA GLY A 19 25.68 11.10 -7.03
C GLY A 19 26.30 10.01 -7.91
N GLN A 20 26.35 10.34 -9.20
CA GLN A 20 27.02 9.66 -10.31
C GLN A 20 26.38 8.35 -10.84
N ASN A 21 25.81 8.50 -12.05
CA ASN A 21 25.62 7.54 -13.14
C ASN A 21 25.24 6.09 -12.80
N VAL A 22 23.95 5.76 -12.80
CA VAL A 22 23.48 4.39 -13.02
C VAL A 22 22.20 4.45 -13.87
N ASN A 23 22.22 3.84 -15.05
CA ASN A 23 21.01 3.50 -15.83
C ASN A 23 20.09 2.68 -14.92
N LYS A 24 19.05 3.29 -14.34
CA LYS A 24 18.40 2.77 -13.13
C LYS A 24 17.02 2.22 -13.45
N VAL A 25 16.93 0.89 -13.46
CA VAL A 25 15.69 0.11 -13.53
C VAL A 25 14.88 0.28 -12.23
N GLU A 26 13.55 0.21 -12.32
CA GLU A 26 12.59 0.38 -11.22
C GLU A 26 12.70 -0.80 -10.22
N THR A 27 12.96 -0.57 -8.92
CA THR A 27 13.24 -1.66 -7.95
C THR A 27 12.44 -1.65 -6.66
N ALA A 28 11.50 -0.72 -6.45
CA ALA A 28 10.61 -0.73 -5.29
C ALA A 28 9.15 -0.79 -5.76
N VAL A 29 8.31 -1.49 -5.01
CA VAL A 29 6.86 -1.59 -5.26
C VAL A 29 6.16 -1.18 -3.98
N ILE A 30 5.20 -0.27 -4.09
CA ILE A 30 4.29 0.14 -3.03
C ILE A 30 2.93 -0.46 -3.35
N ALA A 31 2.30 -1.11 -2.38
CA ALA A 31 0.94 -1.62 -2.49
C ALA A 31 -0.01 -0.72 -1.70
N TYR A 32 -1.13 -0.35 -2.34
CA TYR A 32 -2.23 0.39 -1.74
C TYR A 32 -3.46 -0.50 -1.70
N PHE A 33 -4.12 -0.56 -0.55
CA PHE A 33 -5.32 -1.36 -0.37
C PHE A 33 -6.40 -0.55 0.37
N ASN A 34 -7.55 -0.36 -0.26
CA ASN A 34 -8.65 0.39 0.33
C ASN A 34 -9.50 -0.55 1.22
N ILE A 35 -9.35 -0.41 2.53
CA ILE A 35 -10.05 -1.25 3.53
C ILE A 35 -11.56 -1.01 3.49
N ASP A 36 -12.00 0.23 3.27
CA ASP A 36 -13.40 0.63 3.32
C ASP A 36 -14.17 0.13 2.09
N ALA A 37 -13.57 0.29 0.92
CA ALA A 37 -14.14 -0.15 -0.36
C ALA A 37 -14.17 -1.68 -0.51
N SER A 38 -13.35 -2.41 0.26
CA SER A 38 -13.31 -3.86 0.14
C SER A 38 -14.57 -4.52 0.68
N GLN A 39 -15.17 -5.39 -0.12
CA GLN A 39 -16.29 -6.24 0.32
C GLN A 39 -15.81 -7.52 1.02
N ALA A 40 -14.50 -7.68 1.16
CA ALA A 40 -13.91 -8.89 1.69
C ALA A 40 -13.96 -9.01 3.22
N PHE A 41 -14.20 -7.90 3.90
CA PHE A 41 -14.17 -7.79 5.35
C PHE A 41 -15.51 -7.27 5.88
N THR A 42 -15.94 -7.78 7.03
CA THR A 42 -17.07 -7.21 7.78
C THR A 42 -16.71 -5.88 8.42
N ASP A 43 -17.69 -5.08 8.82
CA ASP A 43 -17.47 -3.79 9.49
C ASP A 43 -16.61 -3.93 10.75
N GLU A 44 -16.82 -4.99 11.54
CA GLU A 44 -15.99 -5.30 12.71
C GLU A 44 -14.53 -5.58 12.34
N GLN A 45 -14.31 -6.37 11.28
CA GLN A 45 -12.96 -6.66 10.78
C GLN A 45 -12.28 -5.42 10.21
N LYS A 46 -13.02 -4.57 9.49
CA LYS A 46 -12.53 -3.27 8.99
C LYS A 46 -12.12 -2.37 10.16
N SER A 47 -12.93 -2.29 11.21
CA SER A 47 -12.59 -1.52 12.42
C SER A 47 -11.31 -2.02 13.08
N LEU A 48 -11.17 -3.34 13.24
CA LEU A 48 -9.96 -3.93 13.81
C LEU A 48 -8.71 -3.68 12.96
N LEU A 49 -8.83 -3.79 11.63
CA LEU A 49 -7.74 -3.48 10.70
C LEU A 49 -7.32 -2.01 10.81
N ARG A 50 -8.28 -1.08 10.90
CA ARG A 50 -7.98 0.35 11.07
C ARG A 50 -7.28 0.65 12.38
N GLU A 51 -7.68 0.00 13.47
CA GLU A 51 -7.03 0.16 14.76
C GLU A 51 -5.60 -0.38 14.74
N LYS A 52 -5.42 -1.64 14.32
CA LYS A 52 -4.14 -2.35 14.34
C LYS A 52 -3.13 -1.82 13.34
N LEU A 53 -3.60 -1.37 12.17
CA LEU A 53 -2.75 -0.92 11.06
C LEU A 53 -2.81 0.60 10.86
N SER A 54 -3.33 1.36 11.82
CA SER A 54 -3.41 2.83 11.78
C SER A 54 -2.10 3.49 11.32
N ASN A 55 -0.96 3.01 11.80
CA ASN A 55 0.38 3.52 11.43
C ASN A 55 0.77 3.31 9.96
N ARG A 56 0.06 2.45 9.23
CA ARG A 56 0.29 2.15 7.81
C ARG A 56 -0.85 2.64 6.92
N ILE A 57 -1.86 3.29 7.49
CA ILE A 57 -2.98 3.82 6.74
C ILE A 57 -2.68 5.28 6.39
N ASN A 58 -2.82 5.63 5.12
CA ASN A 58 -2.65 7.00 4.65
C ASN A 58 -3.88 7.87 5.04
N SER A 59 -3.79 9.18 4.82
CA SER A 59 -4.91 10.09 5.09
C SER A 59 -6.17 9.82 4.26
N GLU A 60 -6.06 9.03 3.19
CA GLU A 60 -7.19 8.61 2.33
C GLU A 60 -7.87 7.33 2.84
N GLY A 61 -7.38 6.74 3.94
CA GLY A 61 -7.95 5.52 4.52
C GLY A 61 -7.46 4.22 3.85
N GLU A 62 -6.43 4.30 3.02
CA GLU A 62 -5.82 3.16 2.35
C GLU A 62 -4.63 2.63 3.13
N LEU A 63 -4.53 1.31 3.26
CA LEU A 63 -3.36 0.63 3.76
C LEU A 63 -2.24 0.71 2.74
N VAL A 64 -1.06 1.19 3.15
CA VAL A 64 0.13 1.31 2.31
C VAL A 64 1.22 0.38 2.82
N VAL A 65 1.78 -0.47 1.93
CA VAL A 65 2.83 -1.46 2.24
C VAL A 65 3.95 -1.40 1.23
#